data_AF-A0A6P3X5K2-F1
#
_entry.id   AF-A0A6P3X5K2-F1
#
_cell.length_a   1.000
_cell.length_b   1.000
_cell.length_c   1.000
_cell.angle_alpha   90.00
_cell.angle_beta   90.00
_cell.angle_gamma   90.00
#
_symmetry.space_group_name_H-M   'P 1'
#
loop_
_entity.id
_entity.type
_entity.pdbx_description
1 polymer ?
#
loop_
_entity_poly.entity_id
_entity_poly.type
_entity_poly.pdbx_seq_one_letter_code
_entity_poly.pdbx_strand_id
1 'polypeptide(L)'
;MEMVKYYANFVDPHWVAVMATGLYTHLRQICVIGLCFEENYLPFDPSYSSILFVFSVLCLLAEYKLWPVTLKEPPIQLLYIYEMLVAALSTNLAINIIWIPLMHAIFCLTQESSKWLFWLNTTLGLDNYSLLTLFADYMAKEYAATHMAYCLSLLSFVWMLDATESVEMFLDTWSK
;
A
#
# COMPACT_ATOMS: atom_id res chain seq x y z
N MET A 1 8.73 -14.07 -30.10
CA MET A 1 7.86 -15.07 -29.44
C MET A 1 8.64 -15.93 -28.43
N GLU A 2 9.90 -16.27 -28.72
CA GLU A 2 10.79 -17.01 -27.78
C GLU A 2 11.23 -16.19 -26.56
N MET A 3 11.54 -14.90 -26.72
CA MET A 3 11.84 -13.99 -25.60
C MET A 3 10.70 -13.94 -24.56
N VAL A 4 9.45 -13.82 -25.03
CA VAL A 4 8.27 -13.82 -24.14
C VAL A 4 8.09 -15.15 -23.41
N LYS A 5 8.41 -16.27 -24.07
CA LYS A 5 8.40 -17.61 -23.47
C LYS A 5 9.51 -17.78 -22.42
N TYR A 6 10.66 -17.14 -22.64
CA TYR A 6 11.76 -17.09 -21.69
C TYR A 6 11.38 -16.28 -20.45
N TYR A 7 10.82 -15.08 -20.61
CA TYR A 7 10.30 -14.27 -19.49
C TYR A 7 9.11 -14.92 -18.77
N ALA A 8 8.20 -15.59 -19.50
CA ALA A 8 7.06 -16.29 -18.90
C ALA A 8 7.47 -17.49 -18.02
N ASN A 9 8.64 -18.08 -18.26
CA ASN A 9 9.19 -19.14 -17.40
C ASN A 9 9.84 -18.60 -16.11
N PHE A 10 10.15 -17.29 -16.04
CA PHE A 10 10.66 -16.63 -14.83
C PHE A 10 9.55 -16.13 -13.91
N VAL A 11 8.33 -15.96 -14.44
CA VAL A 11 7.21 -15.46 -13.66
C VAL A 11 6.53 -16.64 -12.97
N ASP A 12 6.72 -16.74 -11.66
CA ASP A 12 6.08 -17.76 -10.84
C ASP A 12 4.54 -17.56 -10.91
N PRO A 13 3.76 -18.56 -11.36
CA PRO A 13 2.30 -18.43 -11.45
C PRO A 13 1.65 -18.17 -10.09
N HIS A 14 2.29 -18.57 -8.99
CA HIS A 14 1.89 -18.20 -7.63
C HIS A 14 1.86 -16.68 -7.46
N TRP A 15 2.95 -16.02 -7.86
CA TRP A 15 3.14 -14.58 -7.70
C TRP A 15 2.07 -13.81 -8.48
N VAL A 16 1.79 -14.23 -9.70
CA VAL A 16 0.72 -13.64 -10.53
C VAL A 16 -0.64 -13.85 -9.89
N ALA A 17 -0.93 -15.05 -9.37
CA ALA A 17 -2.21 -15.35 -8.73
C ALA A 17 -2.44 -14.46 -7.51
N VAL A 18 -1.46 -14.34 -6.62
CA VAL A 18 -1.53 -13.50 -5.41
C VAL A 18 -1.70 -12.03 -5.78
N MET A 19 -0.84 -11.50 -6.66
CA MET A 19 -0.85 -10.09 -7.03
C MET A 19 -2.12 -9.69 -7.77
N ALA A 20 -2.50 -10.46 -8.80
CA ALA A 20 -3.67 -10.14 -9.63
C ALA A 20 -4.96 -10.23 -8.81
N THR A 21 -5.11 -11.25 -7.98
CA THR A 21 -6.32 -11.39 -7.15
C THR A 21 -6.39 -10.35 -6.06
N GLY A 22 -5.30 -10.07 -5.34
CA GLY A 22 -5.27 -9.04 -4.30
C GLY A 22 -5.52 -7.62 -4.83
N LEU A 23 -4.91 -7.26 -5.97
CA LEU A 23 -5.17 -5.96 -6.61
C LEU A 23 -6.61 -5.88 -7.12
N TYR A 24 -7.12 -6.96 -7.71
CA TYR A 24 -8.49 -7.02 -8.20
C TYR A 24 -9.49 -6.87 -7.04
N THR A 25 -9.25 -7.51 -5.90
CA THR A 25 -10.11 -7.38 -4.71
C THR A 25 -10.07 -5.97 -4.13
N HIS A 26 -8.90 -5.33 -4.10
CA HIS A 26 -8.80 -3.92 -3.69
C HIS A 26 -9.56 -2.97 -4.62
N LEU A 27 -9.32 -3.09 -5.94
CA LEU A 27 -9.96 -2.21 -6.94
C LEU A 27 -11.48 -2.39 -7.01
N ARG A 28 -11.96 -3.61 -6.80
CA ARG A 28 -13.39 -3.91 -6.76
C ARG A 28 -14.01 -3.80 -5.37
N GLN A 29 -13.20 -3.45 -4.35
CA GLN A 29 -13.61 -3.39 -2.95
C GLN A 29 -14.34 -4.68 -2.51
N ILE A 30 -13.84 -5.84 -2.96
CA ILE A 30 -14.43 -7.15 -2.63
C ILE A 30 -13.96 -7.56 -1.25
N CYS A 31 -14.88 -7.58 -0.29
CA CYS A 31 -14.63 -8.21 1.01
C CYS A 31 -14.79 -9.71 0.96
N VAL A 32 -13.76 -10.39 1.42
CA VAL A 32 -13.81 -11.80 1.77
C VAL A 32 -14.03 -11.90 3.28
N ILE A 33 -15.02 -12.71 3.70
CA ILE A 33 -15.33 -12.99 5.12
C ILE A 33 -15.90 -11.79 5.90
N GLY A 34 -16.90 -11.06 5.36
CA GLY A 34 -17.72 -10.12 6.14
C GLY A 34 -16.97 -8.98 6.85
N LEU A 35 -15.70 -8.75 6.50
CA LEU A 35 -14.84 -7.68 7.03
C LEU A 35 -15.18 -6.29 6.45
N CYS A 36 -16.29 -6.18 5.73
CA CYS A 36 -16.79 -4.93 5.20
C CYS A 36 -17.69 -4.31 6.25
N PHE A 37 -17.22 -3.19 6.82
CA PHE A 37 -18.07 -2.31 7.61
C PHE A 37 -19.12 -1.67 6.70
N GLU A 38 -20.35 -1.50 7.18
CA GLU A 38 -21.51 -0.96 6.44
C GLU A 38 -21.35 0.50 5.96
N GLU A 39 -20.21 1.14 6.23
CA GLU A 39 -19.92 2.49 5.77
C GLU A 39 -19.57 2.46 4.28
N ASN A 40 -20.59 2.69 3.46
CA ASN A 40 -20.58 2.77 1.99
C ASN A 40 -19.64 3.86 1.39
N TYR A 41 -18.80 4.45 2.22
CA TYR A 41 -17.85 5.50 1.89
C TYR A 41 -16.61 5.23 2.75
N LEU A 42 -15.64 4.50 2.19
CA LEU A 42 -14.28 4.66 2.68
C LEU A 42 -14.00 6.17 2.67
N PRO A 43 -13.54 6.79 3.78
CA PRO A 43 -13.32 8.24 3.82
C PRO A 43 -12.28 8.70 2.78
N PHE A 44 -11.57 7.76 2.16
CA PHE A 44 -10.63 7.98 1.09
C PHE A 44 -10.93 7.02 -0.06
N ASP A 45 -11.24 7.55 -1.24
CA ASP A 45 -11.34 6.80 -2.48
C ASP A 45 -10.04 6.00 -2.75
N PRO A 46 -10.10 4.90 -3.53
CA PRO A 46 -8.92 4.17 -3.96
C PRO A 46 -8.02 5.08 -4.81
N SER A 47 -7.17 5.82 -4.13
CA SER A 47 -6.16 6.70 -4.71
C SER A 47 -4.96 5.87 -5.14
N TYR A 48 -4.13 6.43 -6.04
CA TYR A 48 -2.85 5.82 -6.43
C TYR A 48 -1.99 5.42 -5.21
N SER A 49 -2.13 6.14 -4.11
CA SER A 49 -1.43 5.87 -2.86
C SER A 49 -1.84 4.54 -2.22
N SER A 50 -3.14 4.25 -2.13
CA SER A 50 -3.60 2.99 -1.55
C SER A 50 -3.28 1.80 -2.45
N ILE A 51 -3.28 2.00 -3.77
CA ILE A 51 -2.87 0.97 -4.74
C ILE A 51 -1.39 0.62 -4.55
N LEU A 52 -0.51 1.62 -4.45
CA LEU A 52 0.92 1.41 -4.20
C LEU A 52 1.18 0.69 -2.88
N PHE A 53 0.46 1.09 -1.83
CA PHE A 53 0.55 0.43 -0.54
C PHE A 53 0.11 -1.04 -0.60
N VAL A 54 -1.07 -1.33 -1.16
CA VAL A 54 -1.57 -2.71 -1.29
C VAL A 54 -0.66 -3.54 -2.17
N PHE A 55 -0.15 -2.97 -3.27
CA PHE A 55 0.84 -3.62 -4.13
C PHE A 55 2.09 -4.01 -3.34
N SER A 56 2.62 -3.11 -2.50
CA SER A 56 3.78 -3.40 -1.66
C SER A 56 3.54 -4.55 -0.66
N VAL A 57 2.36 -4.60 -0.05
CA VAL A 57 1.99 -5.69 0.87
C VAL A 57 1.88 -7.02 0.13
N LEU A 58 1.26 -7.01 -1.07
CA LEU A 58 1.09 -8.22 -1.87
C LEU A 58 2.41 -8.76 -2.42
N CYS A 59 3.35 -7.90 -2.81
CA CYS A 59 4.68 -8.33 -3.22
C CYS A 59 5.39 -9.07 -2.09
N LEU A 60 5.39 -8.50 -0.88
CA LEU A 60 5.97 -9.17 0.30
C LEU A 60 5.28 -10.50 0.58
N LEU A 61 3.95 -10.54 0.48
CA LEU A 61 3.17 -11.75 0.72
C LEU A 61 3.52 -12.86 -0.29
N ALA A 62 3.72 -12.50 -1.55
CA ALA A 62 3.99 -13.43 -2.64
C ALA A 62 5.41 -14.04 -2.61
N GLU A 63 6.33 -13.49 -1.80
CA GLU A 63 7.62 -14.14 -1.53
C GLU A 63 7.51 -15.31 -0.56
N TYR A 64 6.51 -15.30 0.30
CA TYR A 64 6.31 -16.36 1.28
C TYR A 64 5.47 -17.49 0.70
N LYS A 65 5.90 -18.73 0.96
CA LYS A 65 5.05 -19.90 0.70
C LYS A 65 3.86 -19.86 1.66
N LEU A 66 2.71 -19.45 1.14
CA LEU A 66 1.46 -19.30 1.91
C LEU A 66 0.96 -20.62 2.49
N TRP A 67 1.27 -21.74 1.84
CA TRP A 67 0.90 -23.06 2.33
C TRP A 67 1.83 -23.50 3.48
N PRO A 68 1.28 -23.87 4.64
CA PRO A 68 2.10 -24.28 5.78
C PRO A 68 2.86 -25.57 5.48
N VAL A 69 4.16 -25.55 5.75
CA VAL A 69 5.10 -26.68 5.50
C VAL A 69 4.72 -27.94 6.27
N THR A 70 3.92 -27.80 7.33
CA THR A 70 3.47 -28.90 8.19
C THR A 70 2.34 -29.74 7.59
N LEU A 71 1.64 -29.25 6.56
CA LEU A 71 0.55 -29.97 5.89
C LEU A 71 1.03 -30.62 4.60
N LYS A 72 0.45 -31.79 4.29
CA LYS A 72 0.65 -32.46 3.00
C LYS A 72 0.23 -31.52 1.86
N GLU A 73 1.05 -31.45 0.82
CA GLU A 73 0.76 -30.61 -0.34
C GLU A 73 -0.57 -31.01 -1.01
N PRO A 74 -1.50 -30.05 -1.17
CA PRO A 74 -2.82 -30.30 -1.73
C PRO A 74 -2.77 -30.40 -3.27
N PRO A 75 -3.85 -30.83 -3.92
CA PRO A 75 -3.95 -30.72 -5.37
C PRO A 75 -3.82 -29.26 -5.82
N ILE A 76 -3.14 -29.04 -6.95
CA ILE A 76 -2.76 -27.73 -7.49
C ILE A 76 -3.94 -26.74 -7.58
N GLN A 77 -5.13 -27.22 -7.97
CA GLN A 77 -6.32 -26.36 -8.06
C GLN A 77 -6.75 -25.79 -6.71
N LEU A 78 -6.65 -26.60 -5.65
CA LEU A 78 -7.04 -26.19 -4.30
C LEU A 78 -6.00 -25.25 -3.69
N LEU A 79 -4.72 -25.44 -4.05
CA LEU A 79 -3.64 -24.52 -3.70
C LEU A 79 -3.92 -23.11 -4.27
N TYR A 80 -4.22 -22.99 -5.56
CA TYR A 80 -4.53 -21.69 -6.17
C TYR A 80 -5.74 -21.01 -5.54
N ILE A 81 -6.83 -21.74 -5.30
CA ILE A 81 -8.03 -21.17 -4.66
C ILE A 81 -7.68 -20.66 -3.25
N TYR A 82 -6.89 -21.42 -2.50
CA TYR A 82 -6.43 -21.01 -1.17
C TYR A 82 -5.59 -19.74 -1.23
N GLU A 83 -4.60 -19.67 -2.12
CA GLU A 83 -3.73 -18.51 -2.28
C GLU A 83 -4.51 -17.26 -2.69
N MET A 84 -5.47 -17.39 -3.61
CA MET A 84 -6.37 -16.30 -3.99
C MET A 84 -7.21 -15.80 -2.80
N LEU A 85 -7.70 -16.73 -1.96
CA LEU A 85 -8.48 -16.38 -0.77
C LEU A 85 -7.62 -15.68 0.29
N VAL A 86 -6.39 -16.15 0.50
CA VAL A 86 -5.44 -15.53 1.42
C VAL A 86 -4.99 -14.16 0.92
N ALA A 87 -4.75 -13.99 -0.38
CA ALA A 87 -4.48 -12.69 -0.99
C ALA A 87 -5.66 -11.72 -0.79
N ALA A 88 -6.89 -12.19 -1.03
CA ALA A 88 -8.09 -11.38 -0.81
C ALA A 88 -8.30 -11.02 0.67
N LEU A 89 -8.00 -11.94 1.60
CA LEU A 89 -8.12 -11.68 3.03
C LEU A 89 -7.05 -10.69 3.52
N SER A 90 -5.81 -10.91 3.11
CA SER A 90 -4.67 -10.07 3.50
C SER A 90 -4.80 -8.64 2.98
N THR A 91 -5.31 -8.44 1.76
CA THR A 91 -5.62 -7.09 1.24
C THR A 91 -6.67 -6.38 2.08
N ASN A 92 -7.78 -7.05 2.39
CA ASN A 92 -8.82 -6.47 3.26
C ASN A 92 -8.27 -6.12 4.65
N LEU A 93 -7.43 -6.99 5.22
CA LEU A 93 -6.80 -6.76 6.52
C LEU A 93 -5.81 -5.58 6.46
N ALA A 94 -4.95 -5.53 5.44
CA ALA A 94 -3.99 -4.44 5.25
C ALA A 94 -4.69 -3.08 5.10
N ILE A 95 -5.81 -3.03 4.40
CA ILE A 95 -6.59 -1.80 4.25
C ILE A 95 -7.22 -1.41 5.58
N ASN A 96 -8.00 -2.30 6.18
CA ASN A 96 -8.84 -1.95 7.32
C ASN A 96 -8.04 -1.76 8.62
N ILE A 97 -7.00 -2.56 8.85
CA ILE A 97 -6.23 -2.53 10.09
C ILE A 97 -5.04 -1.56 9.99
N ILE A 98 -4.45 -1.41 8.81
CA ILE A 98 -3.21 -0.62 8.66
C ILE A 98 -3.49 0.69 7.91
N TRP A 99 -4.01 0.61 6.68
CA TRP A 99 -4.16 1.78 5.82
C TRP A 99 -5.12 2.83 6.39
N ILE A 100 -6.33 2.42 6.78
CA ILE A 100 -7.35 3.35 7.27
C ILE A 100 -6.89 4.06 8.55
N PRO A 101 -6.41 3.37 9.60
CA PRO A 101 -5.90 4.04 10.79
C PRO A 101 -4.68 4.93 10.51
N LEU A 102 -3.79 4.51 9.60
CA LEU A 102 -2.65 5.32 9.18
C LEU A 102 -3.09 6.62 8.53
N MET A 103 -4.10 6.58 7.64
CA MET A 103 -4.66 7.78 7.03
C MET A 103 -5.26 8.75 8.06
N HIS A 104 -5.97 8.23 9.06
CA HIS A 104 -6.47 9.04 10.17
C HIS A 104 -5.32 9.67 10.97
N ALA A 105 -4.26 8.91 11.25
CA ALA A 105 -3.10 9.42 11.95
C ALA A 105 -2.39 10.53 11.16
N ILE A 106 -2.19 10.35 9.84
CA ILE A 106 -1.61 11.37 8.95
C ILE A 106 -2.46 12.63 8.97
N PHE A 107 -3.78 12.48 8.84
CA PHE A 107 -4.70 13.61 8.86
C PHE A 107 -4.61 14.40 10.17
N CYS A 108 -4.69 13.71 11.31
CA CYS A 108 -4.52 14.32 12.63
C CYS A 108 -3.16 15.01 12.77
N LEU A 109 -2.07 14.38 12.32
CA LEU A 109 -0.73 14.98 12.36
C LEU A 109 -0.63 16.23 11.49
N THR A 110 -1.23 16.25 10.30
CA THR A 110 -1.24 17.45 9.44
C THR A 110 -2.04 18.59 10.08
N GLN A 111 -3.16 18.30 10.72
CA GLN A 111 -3.95 19.32 11.42
C GLN A 111 -3.25 19.87 12.67
N GLU A 112 -2.69 18.99 13.51
CA GLU A 112 -1.98 19.43 14.72
C GLU A 112 -0.67 20.16 14.39
N SER A 113 0.05 19.74 13.36
CA SER A 113 1.24 20.47 12.89
C SER A 113 0.87 21.85 12.36
N SER A 114 -0.25 22.02 11.64
CA SER A 114 -0.75 23.32 11.22
C SER A 114 -1.00 24.25 12.43
N LYS A 115 -1.76 23.78 13.44
CA LYS A 115 -2.02 24.56 14.67
C LYS A 115 -0.74 24.95 15.39
N TRP A 116 0.21 24.02 15.49
CA TRP A 116 1.51 24.26 16.12
C TRP A 116 2.33 25.30 15.37
N LEU A 117 2.32 25.27 14.02
CA LEU A 117 2.98 26.27 13.19
C LEU A 117 2.35 27.66 13.34
N PHE A 118 1.01 27.76 13.44
CA PHE A 118 0.35 29.03 13.75
C PHE A 118 0.73 29.57 15.13
N TRP A 119 0.75 28.70 16.14
CA TRP A 119 1.22 29.07 17.48
C TRP A 119 2.68 29.54 17.46
N LEU A 120 3.55 28.87 16.71
CA LEU A 120 4.94 29.28 16.56
C LEU A 120 5.08 30.62 15.82
N ASN A 121 4.24 30.88 14.81
CA ASN A 121 4.21 32.16 14.10
C ASN A 121 3.87 33.32 15.05
N THR A 122 2.82 33.14 15.87
CA THR A 122 2.36 34.15 16.82
C THR A 122 3.35 34.40 17.94
N THR A 123 4.02 33.36 18.46
CA THR A 123 5.03 33.50 19.52
C THR A 123 6.30 34.22 19.05
N LEU A 124 6.68 34.06 17.78
CA LEU A 124 7.80 34.77 17.18
C LEU A 124 7.45 36.19 16.70
N GLY A 125 6.18 36.60 16.77
CA GLY A 125 5.72 37.92 16.33
C GLY A 125 5.88 38.14 14.82
N LEU A 126 5.83 37.06 14.03
CA LEU A 126 5.95 37.09 12.57
C LEU A 126 4.63 37.55 11.93
N ASP A 127 4.73 38.22 10.78
CA ASP A 127 3.57 38.69 10.02
C ASP A 127 2.68 37.54 9.52
N ASN A 128 1.41 37.87 9.22
CA ASN A 128 0.44 36.94 8.66
C ASN A 128 0.83 36.39 7.28
N TYR A 129 1.78 37.03 6.59
CA TYR A 129 2.30 36.57 5.29
C TYR A 129 3.66 35.87 5.39
N SER A 130 4.09 35.48 6.60
CA SER A 130 5.32 34.72 6.76
C SER A 130 5.26 33.38 6.04
N LEU A 131 6.42 32.84 5.67
CA LEU A 131 6.52 31.48 5.13
C LEU A 131 5.89 30.44 6.08
N LEU A 132 5.95 30.69 7.38
CA LEU A 132 5.42 29.79 8.39
C LEU A 132 3.88 29.70 8.33
N THR A 133 3.22 30.84 8.14
CA THR A 133 1.76 30.91 7.96
C THR A 133 1.33 30.20 6.68
N LEU A 134 2.11 30.37 5.60
CA LEU A 134 1.84 29.69 4.32
C LEU A 134 1.96 28.17 4.45
N PHE A 135 2.98 27.68 5.16
CA PHE A 135 3.11 26.25 5.46
C PHE A 135 2.00 25.74 6.38
N ALA A 136 1.60 26.51 7.38
CA ALA A 136 0.50 26.15 8.27
C ALA A 136 -0.83 26.04 7.51
N ASP A 137 -1.13 27.01 6.63
CA ASP A 137 -2.30 27.00 5.75
C ASP A 137 -2.28 25.83 4.77
N TYR A 138 -1.11 25.45 4.26
CA TYR A 138 -0.96 24.28 3.41
C TYR A 138 -1.27 22.98 4.18
N MET A 139 -0.68 22.82 5.38
CA MET A 139 -0.89 21.64 6.23
C MET A 139 -2.34 21.50 6.73
N ALA A 140 -3.09 22.61 6.82
CA ALA A 140 -4.51 22.59 7.16
C ALA A 140 -5.41 22.03 6.06
N LYS A 141 -4.94 21.99 4.80
CA LYS A 141 -5.71 21.50 3.66
C LYS A 141 -5.67 19.98 3.59
N GLU A 142 -6.78 19.39 3.15
CA GLU A 142 -6.91 17.94 2.92
C GLU A 142 -5.86 17.41 1.92
N TYR A 143 -5.42 18.24 0.97
CA TYR A 143 -4.33 17.91 0.03
C TYR A 143 -3.01 17.57 0.71
N ALA A 144 -2.68 18.19 1.85
CA ALA A 144 -1.44 17.87 2.55
C ALA A 144 -1.44 16.43 3.07
N ALA A 145 -2.58 15.97 3.61
CA ALA A 145 -2.73 14.59 4.07
C ALA A 145 -2.62 13.58 2.93
N THR A 146 -3.21 13.86 1.76
CA THR A 146 -3.10 12.97 0.59
C THR A 146 -1.69 12.93 0.00
N HIS A 147 -0.99 14.07 -0.03
CA HIS A 147 0.43 14.11 -0.41
C HIS A 147 1.33 13.32 0.56
N MET A 148 1.12 13.48 1.87
CA MET A 148 1.88 12.72 2.87
C MET A 148 1.60 11.22 2.78
N ALA A 149 0.34 10.82 2.54
CA ALA A 149 0.00 9.44 2.28
C ALA A 149 0.70 8.89 1.04
N TYR A 150 0.78 9.66 -0.05
CA TYR A 150 1.50 9.27 -1.26
C TYR A 150 3.01 9.10 -1.03
N CYS A 151 3.63 10.01 -0.28
CA CYS A 151 5.04 9.86 0.09
C CYS A 151 5.27 8.60 0.92
N LEU A 152 4.38 8.29 1.87
CA LEU A 152 4.48 7.09 2.69
C LEU A 152 4.28 5.81 1.89
N SER A 153 3.34 5.78 0.94
CA SER A 153 3.16 4.61 0.07
C SER A 153 4.31 4.41 -0.92
N LEU A 154 4.92 5.49 -1.41
CA LEU A 154 6.17 5.40 -2.17
C LEU A 154 7.31 4.85 -1.32
N LEU A 155 7.47 5.34 -0.09
CA LEU A 155 8.49 4.83 0.83
C LEU A 155 8.26 3.36 1.16
N SER A 156 7.02 2.93 1.42
CA SER A 156 6.71 1.52 1.67
C SER A 156 6.99 0.65 0.44
N PHE A 157 6.70 1.15 -0.75
CA PHE A 157 7.01 0.48 -2.00
C PHE A 157 8.52 0.32 -2.21
N VAL A 158 9.30 1.39 -2.03
CA VAL A 158 10.77 1.34 -2.14
C VAL A 158 11.37 0.41 -1.08
N TRP A 159 10.84 0.43 0.14
CA TRP A 159 11.31 -0.45 1.20
C TRP A 159 10.98 -1.91 0.95
N MET A 160 9.80 -2.21 0.38
CA MET A 160 9.48 -3.55 -0.11
C MET A 160 10.45 -3.98 -1.21
N LEU A 161 10.74 -3.11 -2.17
CA LEU A 161 11.68 -3.41 -3.26
C LEU A 161 13.08 -3.76 -2.75
N ASP A 162 13.52 -3.11 -1.68
CA ASP A 162 14.78 -3.41 -0.97
C ASP A 162 14.68 -4.74 -0.21
N ALA A 163 13.60 -4.96 0.56
CA ALA A 163 13.39 -6.17 1.35
C ALA A 163 13.25 -7.45 0.51
N THR A 164 12.74 -7.31 -0.71
CA THR A 164 12.55 -8.41 -1.69
C THR A 164 13.79 -8.68 -2.55
N GLU A 165 14.89 -7.92 -2.34
CA GLU A 165 16.07 -7.90 -3.23
C GLU A 165 15.73 -7.68 -4.72
N SER A 166 14.49 -7.26 -5.01
CA SER A 166 13.98 -7.18 -6.38
C SER A 166 14.68 -6.08 -7.16
N VAL A 167 15.15 -5.03 -6.48
CA VAL A 167 16.01 -3.97 -7.07
C VAL A 167 17.33 -4.52 -7.57
N GLU A 168 17.97 -5.41 -6.81
CA GLU A 168 19.22 -6.05 -7.22
C GLU A 168 18.97 -6.94 -8.44
N MET A 169 17.86 -7.70 -8.44
CA MET A 169 17.45 -8.51 -9.58
C MET A 169 17.12 -7.68 -10.85
N PHE A 170 16.46 -6.52 -10.70
CA PHE A 170 16.18 -5.59 -11.80
C PHE A 170 17.46 -4.92 -12.34
N LEU A 171 18.39 -4.52 -11.46
CA LEU A 171 19.67 -3.95 -11.86
C LEU A 171 20.57 -4.97 -12.58
N ASP A 172 20.56 -6.22 -12.11
CA ASP A 172 21.27 -7.33 -12.76
C ASP A 172 20.69 -7.71 -14.11
N THR A 173 19.38 -7.52 -14.32
CA THR A 173 18.75 -7.71 -15.63
C THR A 173 18.94 -6.53 -16.58
N TRP A 174 19.08 -5.30 -16.07
CA TRP A 174 19.33 -4.12 -16.89
C TRP A 174 20.81 -3.95 -17.29
N SER A 175 21.73 -4.51 -16.50
CA SER A 175 23.18 -4.46 -16.76
C SER A 175 23.67 -5.57 -17.71
N LYS A 176 22.81 -6.51 -18.10
CA LYS A 176 23.04 -7.54 -19.14
C LYS A 176 22.42 -7.16 -20.46
#